data_AF-A0A842QTX6-F1
#
_entry.id   AF-A0A842QTX6-F1
#
_cell.length_a   1.000
_cell.length_b   1.000
_cell.length_c   1.000
_cell.angle_alpha   90.00
_cell.angle_beta   90.00
_cell.angle_gamma   90.00
#
_symmetry.space_group_name_H-M   'P 1'
#
loop_
_entity.id
_entity.type
_entity.pdbx_description
1 polymer ?
#
loop_
_entity_poly.entity_id
_entity_poly.type
_entity_poly.pdbx_seq_one_letter_code
_entity_poly.pdbx_strand_id
1 'polypeptide(L)'
;MKEVRRLDVLGQSRETFYFESHGEINTDKTIELARRRADVTEIEKIVVASETGLSALKAVDVFEDFTVIVVSSAAGTMVKGSSIGDLRIGIPDEKILGELEEEGAKVVRGTDPFWNLGAHSKLIDTGKTGMMFYKVVCSGFHVCMTAVLEATDAGYVTQGEEVVALSGSFVGLDTAIVALSANSVNFFNDFEVLELVCKPRRAVYTWPINQVDWKGDIEKYKQFTI
;
A
#
# COMPACT_ATOMS: atom_id res chain seq x y z
N MET A 1 27.96 -30.73 20.89
CA MET A 1 27.18 -29.50 21.19
C MET A 1 28.11 -28.30 21.27
N LYS A 2 28.54 -27.73 20.13
CA LYS A 2 29.35 -26.49 20.05
C LYS A 2 29.43 -26.10 18.58
N GLU A 3 28.34 -25.54 18.04
CA GLU A 3 28.37 -24.81 16.74
C GLU A 3 27.06 -24.10 16.38
N VAL A 4 25.96 -24.34 17.13
CA VAL A 4 24.64 -23.76 16.82
C VAL A 4 24.46 -22.31 17.34
N ARG A 5 25.47 -21.68 17.95
CA ARG A 5 25.33 -20.34 18.59
C ARG A 5 26.07 -19.19 17.89
N ARG A 6 26.45 -19.34 16.61
CA ARG A 6 27.28 -18.33 15.91
C ARG A 6 26.60 -17.62 14.74
N LEU A 7 25.39 -18.00 14.37
CA LEU A 7 24.67 -17.41 13.22
C LEU A 7 23.68 -16.31 13.64
N ASP A 8 23.13 -16.37 14.86
CA ASP A 8 22.16 -15.38 15.36
C ASP A 8 22.75 -13.98 15.62
N VAL A 9 24.07 -13.85 15.59
CA VAL A 9 24.79 -12.55 15.71
C VAL A 9 24.94 -11.83 14.37
N LEU A 10 24.55 -12.45 13.25
CA LEU A 10 24.72 -11.87 11.91
C LEU A 10 23.44 -11.21 11.37
N GLY A 11 22.29 -11.38 12.02
CA GLY A 11 21.02 -10.80 11.57
C GLY A 11 19.81 -11.41 12.25
N GLN A 12 18.63 -11.06 11.74
CA GLN A 12 17.34 -11.54 12.24
C GLN A 12 16.59 -12.30 11.14
N SER A 13 15.98 -13.43 11.48
CA SER A 13 15.04 -14.11 10.59
C SER A 13 13.62 -13.61 10.90
N ARG A 14 12.89 -13.25 9.85
CA ARG A 14 11.49 -12.82 9.95
C ARG A 14 10.65 -13.52 8.91
N GLU A 15 9.42 -13.86 9.27
CA GLU A 15 8.49 -14.53 8.37
C GLU A 15 7.97 -13.54 7.30
N THR A 16 7.84 -14.02 6.07
CA THR A 16 7.12 -13.32 4.99
C THR A 16 5.99 -14.21 4.51
N PHE A 17 4.78 -13.66 4.44
CA PHE A 17 3.62 -14.41 3.97
C PHE A 17 3.39 -14.21 2.47
N TYR A 18 3.16 -15.29 1.73
CA TYR A 18 2.90 -15.23 0.29
C TYR A 18 1.48 -15.71 -0.02
N PHE A 19 0.62 -14.81 -0.52
CA PHE A 19 -0.75 -15.14 -0.91
C PHE A 19 -0.79 -15.90 -2.25
N GLU A 20 -1.74 -16.84 -2.39
CA GLU A 20 -1.92 -17.59 -3.64
C GLU A 20 -2.61 -16.77 -4.75
N SER A 21 -3.46 -15.80 -4.36
CA SER A 21 -4.14 -14.87 -5.28
C SER A 21 -3.91 -13.43 -4.86
N HIS A 22 -4.04 -12.51 -5.80
CA HIS A 22 -4.10 -11.08 -5.52
C HIS A 22 -5.49 -10.66 -5.03
N GLY A 23 -5.62 -9.43 -4.53
CA GLY A 23 -6.90 -8.74 -4.39
C GLY A 23 -7.51 -8.70 -3.00
N GLU A 24 -8.73 -8.15 -2.94
CA GLU A 24 -9.42 -7.75 -1.71
C GLU A 24 -9.63 -8.86 -0.69
N ILE A 25 -9.66 -10.12 -1.14
CA ILE A 25 -9.80 -11.28 -0.24
C ILE A 25 -8.69 -11.34 0.83
N ASN A 26 -7.53 -10.73 0.57
CA ASN A 26 -6.39 -10.76 1.46
C ASN A 26 -6.38 -9.63 2.50
N THR A 27 -7.30 -8.68 2.42
CA THR A 27 -7.24 -7.40 3.15
C THR A 27 -7.06 -7.58 4.65
N ASP A 28 -7.93 -8.38 5.27
CA ASP A 28 -7.92 -8.58 6.73
C ASP A 28 -6.63 -9.28 7.18
N LYS A 29 -6.12 -10.22 6.36
CA LYS A 29 -4.88 -10.92 6.66
C LYS A 29 -3.66 -10.02 6.50
N THR A 30 -3.65 -9.14 5.51
CA THR A 30 -2.58 -8.14 5.33
C THR A 30 -2.53 -7.18 6.50
N ILE A 31 -3.69 -6.71 6.99
CA ILE A 31 -3.80 -5.87 8.18
C ILE A 31 -3.27 -6.62 9.42
N GLU A 32 -3.69 -7.86 9.65
CA GLU A 32 -3.22 -8.70 10.77
C GLU A 32 -1.69 -8.87 10.76
N LEU A 33 -1.11 -9.16 9.60
CA LEU A 33 0.33 -9.38 9.46
C LEU A 33 1.13 -8.08 9.64
N ALA A 34 0.61 -6.96 9.14
CA ALA A 34 1.22 -5.64 9.32
C ALA A 34 1.18 -5.20 10.79
N ARG A 35 0.07 -5.41 11.50
CA ARG A 35 -0.05 -5.13 12.94
C ARG A 35 0.99 -5.88 13.75
N ARG A 36 1.08 -7.19 13.54
CA ARG A 36 2.11 -8.03 14.19
C ARG A 36 3.53 -7.57 13.87
N ARG A 37 3.76 -7.11 12.64
CA ARG A 37 5.07 -6.58 12.27
C ARG A 37 5.37 -5.30 13.04
N ALA A 38 4.43 -4.36 13.04
CA ALA A 38 4.55 -3.08 13.71
C ALA A 38 4.85 -3.26 15.22
N ASP A 39 4.18 -4.21 15.88
CA ASP A 39 4.44 -4.57 17.28
C ASP A 39 5.87 -5.06 17.51
N VAL A 40 6.37 -5.95 16.65
CA VAL A 40 7.71 -6.54 16.79
C VAL A 40 8.82 -5.54 16.47
N THR A 41 8.54 -4.57 15.59
CA THR A 41 9.48 -3.49 15.24
C THR A 41 9.36 -2.25 16.12
N GLU A 42 8.33 -2.17 16.96
CA GLU A 42 7.99 -0.96 17.73
C GLU A 42 7.79 0.27 16.82
N ILE A 43 7.24 0.05 15.62
CA ILE A 43 6.97 1.12 14.64
C ILE A 43 5.57 1.67 14.86
N GLU A 44 5.43 2.96 15.16
CA GLU A 44 4.16 3.57 15.56
C GLU A 44 3.32 4.13 14.39
N LYS A 45 3.90 4.26 13.19
CA LYS A 45 3.24 4.86 12.02
C LYS A 45 2.89 3.83 10.96
N ILE A 46 1.62 3.85 10.55
CA ILE A 46 1.06 2.93 9.58
C ILE A 46 0.57 3.72 8.37
N VAL A 47 1.16 3.46 7.21
CA VAL A 47 0.75 4.07 5.93
C VAL A 47 -0.17 3.10 5.19
N VAL A 48 -1.39 3.52 4.85
CA VAL A 48 -2.40 2.65 4.22
C VAL A 48 -2.86 3.25 2.91
N ALA A 49 -2.56 2.60 1.80
CA ALA A 49 -3.12 2.97 0.50
C ALA A 49 -4.59 2.52 0.41
N SER A 50 -5.51 3.46 0.13
CA SER A 50 -6.94 3.17 0.08
C SER A 50 -7.69 4.09 -0.87
N GLU A 51 -8.08 3.56 -2.03
CA GLU A 51 -8.64 4.39 -3.10
C GLU A 51 -10.10 4.80 -2.91
N THR A 52 -10.87 3.97 -2.20
CA THR A 52 -12.28 4.23 -1.88
C THR A 52 -12.52 4.50 -0.40
N GLY A 53 -11.49 4.33 0.43
CA GLY A 53 -11.57 4.44 1.89
C GLY A 53 -11.94 3.13 2.61
N LEU A 54 -12.58 2.16 1.95
CA LEU A 54 -13.04 0.92 2.61
C LEU A 54 -11.93 0.12 3.31
N SER A 55 -10.74 0.02 2.71
CA SER A 55 -9.60 -0.65 3.35
C SER A 55 -9.04 0.15 4.52
N ALA A 56 -9.13 1.48 4.46
CA ALA A 56 -8.65 2.37 5.49
C ALA A 56 -9.56 2.33 6.73
N LEU A 57 -10.88 2.26 6.56
CA LEU A 57 -11.83 2.08 7.68
C LEU A 57 -11.48 0.84 8.50
N LYS A 58 -11.24 -0.29 7.84
CA LYS A 58 -10.78 -1.51 8.50
C LYS A 58 -9.43 -1.36 9.20
N ALA A 59 -8.54 -0.55 8.62
CA ALA A 59 -7.21 -0.36 9.17
C ALA A 59 -7.25 0.51 10.42
N VAL A 60 -7.98 1.63 10.43
CA VAL A 60 -8.08 2.51 11.60
C VAL A 60 -8.64 1.76 12.82
N ASP A 61 -9.61 0.87 12.62
CA ASP A 61 -10.15 0.01 13.69
C ASP A 61 -9.08 -0.89 14.32
N VAL A 62 -8.18 -1.47 13.52
CA VAL A 62 -7.15 -2.43 14.01
C VAL A 62 -5.91 -1.72 14.55
N PHE A 63 -5.68 -0.50 14.09
CA PHE A 63 -4.52 0.33 14.41
C PHE A 63 -4.90 1.53 15.30
N GLU A 64 -5.90 1.36 16.17
CA GLU A 64 -6.43 2.42 17.06
C GLU A 64 -5.35 3.05 17.98
N ASP A 65 -4.29 2.29 18.28
CA ASP A 65 -3.15 2.72 19.10
C ASP A 65 -1.93 3.20 18.27
N PHE A 66 -2.09 3.37 16.96
CA PHE A 66 -1.05 3.83 16.02
C PHE A 66 -1.44 5.16 15.39
N THR A 67 -0.45 5.84 14.82
CA THR A 67 -0.74 6.93 13.88
C THR A 67 -0.98 6.36 12.50
N VAL A 68 -2.23 6.38 12.04
CA VAL A 68 -2.62 5.92 10.69
C VAL A 68 -2.57 7.08 9.69
N ILE A 69 -1.83 6.89 8.61
CA ILE A 69 -1.76 7.80 7.46
C ILE A 69 -2.39 7.10 6.26
N VAL A 70 -3.57 7.55 5.87
CA VAL A 70 -4.29 7.06 4.69
C VAL A 70 -3.79 7.83 3.47
N VAL A 71 -3.37 7.10 2.44
CA VAL A 71 -2.93 7.68 1.16
C VAL A 71 -3.86 7.21 0.05
N SER A 72 -4.27 8.13 -0.81
CA SER A 72 -5.11 7.84 -1.98
C SER A 72 -4.71 8.74 -3.14
N SER A 73 -5.11 8.34 -4.34
CA SER A 73 -5.01 9.19 -5.52
C SER A 73 -5.74 10.53 -5.35
N ALA A 74 -5.45 11.48 -6.24
CA ALA A 74 -6.09 12.78 -6.22
C ALA A 74 -7.62 12.66 -6.32
N ALA A 75 -8.33 13.48 -5.55
CA ALA A 75 -9.79 13.45 -5.45
C ALA A 75 -10.46 13.48 -6.83
N GLY A 76 -11.31 12.49 -7.12
CA GLY A 76 -12.05 12.43 -8.38
C GLY A 76 -11.26 11.86 -9.57
N THR A 77 -10.10 11.25 -9.33
CA THR A 77 -9.41 10.44 -10.34
C THR A 77 -10.30 9.26 -10.76
N MET A 78 -10.19 8.84 -12.02
CA MET A 78 -11.00 7.76 -12.60
C MET A 78 -10.12 6.62 -13.11
N VAL A 79 -10.41 5.40 -12.64
CA VAL A 79 -9.87 4.17 -13.20
C VAL A 79 -10.85 3.65 -14.25
N LYS A 80 -10.47 3.77 -15.52
CA LYS A 80 -11.33 3.40 -16.65
C LYS A 80 -11.22 1.92 -17.01
N GLY A 81 -12.33 1.36 -17.50
CA GLY A 81 -12.34 0.01 -18.07
C GLY A 81 -12.10 -1.10 -17.04
N SER A 82 -12.56 -0.90 -15.80
CA SER A 82 -12.59 -1.98 -14.80
C SER A 82 -13.74 -2.95 -15.08
N SER A 83 -13.73 -4.12 -14.45
CA SER A 83 -14.78 -5.12 -14.57
C SER A 83 -16.14 -4.67 -14.00
N ILE A 84 -16.18 -3.58 -13.22
CA ILE A 84 -17.39 -3.03 -12.61
C ILE A 84 -17.79 -1.66 -13.18
N GLY A 85 -17.14 -1.18 -14.24
CA GLY A 85 -17.35 0.15 -14.81
C GLY A 85 -16.20 1.10 -14.53
N ASP A 86 -16.39 2.40 -14.78
CA ASP A 86 -15.36 3.40 -14.49
C ASP A 86 -15.41 3.72 -12.99
N LEU A 87 -14.34 3.39 -12.26
CA LEU A 87 -14.27 3.52 -10.82
C LEU A 87 -13.73 4.90 -10.43
N ARG A 88 -14.48 5.64 -9.61
CA ARG A 88 -14.04 6.89 -9.01
C ARG A 88 -13.19 6.59 -7.77
N ILE A 89 -11.99 7.17 -7.71
CA ILE A 89 -11.03 6.99 -6.61
C ILE A 89 -10.64 8.34 -5.98
N GLY A 90 -9.75 8.32 -4.99
CA GLY A 90 -9.43 9.50 -4.19
C GLY A 90 -10.38 9.71 -3.02
N ILE A 91 -10.89 8.60 -2.45
CA ILE A 91 -11.91 8.55 -1.38
C ILE A 91 -13.10 9.46 -1.74
N PRO A 92 -13.92 9.06 -2.73
CA PRO A 92 -14.96 9.94 -3.29
C PRO A 92 -16.19 10.11 -2.39
N ASP A 93 -16.36 9.26 -1.37
CA ASP A 93 -17.45 9.37 -0.42
C ASP A 93 -17.01 10.25 0.76
N GLU A 94 -17.60 11.43 0.87
CA GLU A 94 -17.32 12.40 1.92
C GLU A 94 -17.68 11.87 3.32
N LYS A 95 -18.60 10.90 3.44
CA LYS A 95 -18.89 10.27 4.74
C LYS A 95 -17.73 9.39 5.19
N ILE A 96 -17.19 8.58 4.27
CA ILE A 96 -16.03 7.74 4.57
C ILE A 96 -14.81 8.61 4.88
N LEU A 97 -14.62 9.71 4.14
CA LEU A 97 -13.55 10.66 4.44
C LEU A 97 -13.69 11.25 5.85
N GLY A 98 -14.90 11.72 6.20
CA GLY A 98 -15.18 12.27 7.53
C GLY A 98 -14.99 11.24 8.64
N GLU A 99 -15.44 10.00 8.45
CA GLU A 99 -15.26 8.91 9.40
C GLU A 99 -13.77 8.61 9.66
N LEU A 100 -12.95 8.56 8.61
CA LEU A 100 -11.49 8.38 8.77
C LEU A 100 -10.84 9.53 9.56
N GLU A 101 -11.27 10.77 9.32
CA GLU A 101 -10.76 11.94 10.05
C GLU A 101 -11.23 11.96 11.51
N GLU A 102 -12.46 11.54 11.79
CA GLU A 102 -13.03 11.41 13.13
C GLU A 102 -12.31 10.33 13.96
N GLU A 103 -11.91 9.23 13.33
CA GLU A 103 -11.03 8.19 13.93
C GLU A 103 -9.56 8.65 14.06
N GLY A 104 -9.26 9.90 13.70
CA GLY A 104 -7.95 10.53 13.93
C GLY A 104 -6.90 10.28 12.84
N ALA A 105 -7.25 9.57 11.77
CA ALA A 105 -6.33 9.29 10.67
C ALA A 105 -5.92 10.58 9.93
N LYS A 106 -4.69 10.58 9.40
CA LYS A 106 -4.21 11.64 8.49
C LYS A 106 -4.48 11.21 7.06
N VAL A 107 -5.20 12.01 6.28
CA VAL A 107 -5.54 11.66 4.90
C VAL A 107 -4.73 12.49 3.91
N VAL A 108 -4.01 11.80 3.03
CA VAL A 108 -3.29 12.37 1.89
C VAL A 108 -4.01 11.98 0.61
N ARG A 109 -4.44 12.98 -0.16
CA ARG A 109 -4.93 12.80 -1.53
C ARG A 109 -3.94 13.45 -2.48
N GLY A 110 -3.19 12.62 -3.21
CA GLY A 110 -2.01 13.05 -3.95
C GLY A 110 -1.94 12.42 -5.34
N THR A 111 -0.97 12.88 -6.12
CA THR A 111 -0.64 12.20 -7.38
C THR A 111 0.52 11.27 -7.10
N ASP A 112 0.37 9.99 -7.48
CA ASP A 112 1.44 9.01 -7.39
C ASP A 112 2.74 9.55 -8.04
N PRO A 113 3.87 9.64 -7.31
CA PRO A 113 5.13 10.20 -7.81
C PRO A 113 5.69 9.50 -9.04
N PHE A 114 5.40 8.21 -9.26
CA PHE A 114 5.85 7.43 -10.42
C PHE A 114 4.90 7.52 -11.62
N TRP A 115 3.67 7.99 -11.42
CA TRP A 115 2.72 8.24 -12.50
C TRP A 115 2.73 9.72 -12.94
N ASN A 116 2.53 10.64 -11.98
CA ASN A 116 2.60 12.10 -12.11
C ASN A 116 2.04 12.65 -13.45
N LEU A 117 2.65 13.70 -14.01
CA LEU A 117 2.30 14.26 -15.32
C LEU A 117 2.41 13.23 -16.46
N GLY A 118 3.20 12.18 -16.26
CA GLY A 118 3.42 11.10 -17.22
C GLY A 118 2.24 10.13 -17.35
N ALA A 119 1.28 10.13 -16.44
CA ALA A 119 0.20 9.14 -16.31
C ALA A 119 -0.51 8.76 -17.63
N HIS A 120 -0.82 9.75 -18.46
CA HIS A 120 -1.54 9.60 -19.72
C HIS A 120 -0.65 9.18 -20.89
N SER A 121 0.66 9.39 -20.77
CA SER A 121 1.60 9.22 -21.87
C SER A 121 1.96 7.74 -22.08
N LYS A 122 2.29 7.37 -23.32
CA LYS A 122 2.91 6.08 -23.62
C LYS A 122 4.44 6.10 -23.51
N LEU A 123 5.03 7.29 -23.33
CA LEU A 123 6.46 7.44 -23.11
C LEU A 123 6.84 6.85 -21.76
N ILE A 124 7.97 6.12 -21.74
CA ILE A 124 8.55 5.53 -20.55
C ILE A 124 9.59 6.52 -20.01
N ASP A 125 9.25 7.20 -18.92
CA ASP A 125 10.17 8.04 -18.14
C ASP A 125 10.77 7.25 -16.96
N THR A 126 11.58 7.92 -16.13
CA THR A 126 12.19 7.31 -14.96
C THR A 126 11.16 6.76 -13.97
N GLY A 127 10.05 7.48 -13.76
CA GLY A 127 8.98 7.07 -12.84
C GLY A 127 8.31 5.78 -13.28
N LYS A 128 7.88 5.72 -14.54
CA LYS A 128 7.28 4.50 -15.11
C LYS A 128 8.26 3.35 -15.19
N THR A 129 9.53 3.64 -15.50
CA THR A 129 10.58 2.63 -15.48
C THR A 129 10.69 2.00 -14.09
N GLY A 130 10.76 2.83 -13.04
CA GLY A 130 10.75 2.38 -11.65
C GLY A 130 9.52 1.53 -11.33
N MET A 131 8.32 2.04 -11.62
CA MET A 131 7.08 1.31 -11.43
C MET A 131 7.08 -0.06 -12.14
N MET A 132 7.54 -0.13 -13.39
CA MET A 132 7.64 -1.39 -14.13
C MET A 132 8.60 -2.38 -13.47
N PHE A 133 9.74 -1.92 -12.95
CA PHE A 133 10.67 -2.76 -12.20
C PHE A 133 10.05 -3.27 -10.89
N TYR A 134 9.40 -2.41 -10.10
CA TYR A 134 8.78 -2.81 -8.84
C TYR A 134 7.60 -3.77 -9.03
N LYS A 135 6.87 -3.65 -10.16
CA LYS A 135 5.82 -4.60 -10.54
C LYS A 135 6.33 -6.01 -10.86
N VAL A 136 7.65 -6.21 -10.98
CA VAL A 136 8.26 -7.56 -11.02
C VAL A 136 8.15 -8.26 -9.65
N VAL A 137 8.03 -7.51 -8.54
CA VAL A 137 7.80 -8.06 -7.19
C VAL A 137 6.32 -8.36 -6.97
N CYS A 138 5.49 -7.32 -7.06
CA CYS A 138 4.03 -7.34 -7.18
C CYS A 138 3.51 -5.91 -7.39
N SER A 139 2.23 -5.76 -7.74
CA SER A 139 1.62 -4.43 -7.87
C SER A 139 1.59 -3.67 -6.54
N GLY A 140 1.22 -4.27 -5.42
CA GLY A 140 1.21 -3.56 -4.13
C GLY A 140 2.61 -3.06 -3.70
N PHE A 141 3.70 -3.70 -4.13
CA PHE A 141 5.04 -3.29 -3.71
C PHE A 141 5.37 -1.85 -4.11
N HIS A 142 5.13 -1.46 -5.37
CA HIS A 142 5.35 -0.08 -5.79
C HIS A 142 4.41 0.91 -5.11
N VAL A 143 3.15 0.52 -4.85
CA VAL A 143 2.15 1.39 -4.21
C VAL A 143 2.52 1.64 -2.74
N CYS A 144 3.04 0.63 -2.03
CA CYS A 144 3.57 0.85 -0.68
C CYS A 144 4.69 1.89 -0.71
N MET A 145 5.59 1.82 -1.68
CA MET A 145 6.68 2.79 -1.80
C MET A 145 6.17 4.19 -2.08
N THR A 146 5.29 4.36 -3.08
CA THR A 146 4.74 5.67 -3.44
C THR A 146 3.87 6.26 -2.33
N ALA A 147 3.11 5.42 -1.62
CA ALA A 147 2.32 5.87 -0.47
C ALA A 147 3.19 6.42 0.66
N VAL A 148 4.33 5.78 0.96
CA VAL A 148 5.27 6.31 1.97
C VAL A 148 5.89 7.63 1.53
N LEU A 149 6.21 7.78 0.24
CA LEU A 149 6.70 9.04 -0.31
C LEU A 149 5.64 10.15 -0.17
N GLU A 150 4.40 9.88 -0.55
CA GLU A 150 3.29 10.84 -0.44
C GLU A 150 3.00 11.23 1.01
N ALA A 151 3.03 10.26 1.94
CA ALA A 151 2.90 10.52 3.37
C ALA A 151 4.03 11.41 3.93
N THR A 152 5.26 11.21 3.42
CA THR A 152 6.44 12.01 3.81
C THR A 152 6.40 13.40 3.21
N ASP A 153 6.02 13.52 1.93
CA ASP A 153 5.85 14.79 1.22
C ASP A 153 4.76 15.66 1.87
N ALA A 154 3.70 15.04 2.40
CA ALA A 154 2.65 15.70 3.15
C ALA A 154 3.06 16.11 4.59
N GLY A 155 4.23 15.66 5.07
CA GLY A 155 4.74 15.98 6.40
C GLY A 155 4.13 15.16 7.54
N TYR A 156 3.40 14.08 7.25
CA TYR A 156 2.86 13.18 8.27
C TYR A 156 3.86 12.10 8.70
N VAL A 157 4.83 11.80 7.84
CA VAL A 157 5.99 10.96 8.12
C VAL A 157 7.25 11.82 8.02
N THR A 158 8.19 11.66 8.96
CA THR A 158 9.47 12.39 8.90
C THR A 158 10.49 11.57 8.13
N GLN A 159 11.19 12.17 7.17
CA GLN A 159 12.24 11.46 6.43
C GLN A 159 13.25 10.79 7.39
N GLY A 160 13.60 9.53 7.11
CA GLY A 160 14.46 8.69 7.94
C GLY A 160 13.71 7.94 9.06
N GLU A 161 12.39 8.09 9.16
CA GLU A 161 11.54 7.32 10.07
C GLU A 161 11.16 5.98 9.43
N GLU A 162 11.17 4.90 10.22
CA GLU A 162 10.64 3.61 9.78
C GLU A 162 9.11 3.59 9.87
N VAL A 163 8.46 3.07 8.83
CA VAL A 163 6.99 2.94 8.77
C VAL A 163 6.58 1.56 8.27
N VAL A 164 5.40 1.10 8.68
CA VAL A 164 4.75 -0.07 8.06
C VAL A 164 3.76 0.43 7.01
N ALA A 165 3.93 0.02 5.76
CA ALA A 165 3.09 0.45 4.66
C ALA A 165 2.28 -0.71 4.07
N LEU A 166 0.97 -0.51 3.88
CA LEU A 166 0.03 -1.49 3.35
C LEU A 166 -0.58 -0.97 2.04
N SER A 167 -0.69 -1.85 1.05
CA SER A 167 -1.40 -1.58 -0.19
C SER A 167 -1.91 -2.87 -0.82
N GLY A 168 -2.47 -2.80 -2.03
CA GLY A 168 -2.96 -3.99 -2.70
C GLY A 168 -3.03 -3.89 -4.22
N SER A 169 -3.64 -4.92 -4.79
CA SER A 169 -3.87 -5.02 -6.22
C SER A 169 -5.29 -4.56 -6.57
N PHE A 170 -5.40 -3.44 -7.30
CA PHE A 170 -6.66 -2.79 -7.68
C PHE A 170 -7.49 -2.25 -6.50
N VAL A 171 -8.17 -3.11 -5.75
CA VAL A 171 -8.90 -2.75 -4.52
C VAL A 171 -8.59 -3.74 -3.41
N GLY A 172 -8.70 -3.28 -2.16
CA GLY A 172 -8.30 -4.04 -0.98
C GLY A 172 -6.78 -3.99 -0.72
N LEU A 173 -6.32 -4.80 0.23
CA LEU A 173 -4.90 -4.89 0.61
C LEU A 173 -4.40 -6.32 0.40
N ASP A 174 -3.20 -6.48 -0.16
CA ASP A 174 -2.54 -7.78 -0.34
C ASP A 174 -1.01 -7.73 -0.16
N THR A 175 -0.45 -6.55 0.10
CA THR A 175 0.99 -6.33 0.22
C THR A 175 1.28 -5.42 1.40
N ALA A 176 2.31 -5.75 2.19
CA ALA A 176 2.80 -4.89 3.26
C ALA A 176 4.33 -4.95 3.37
N ILE A 177 4.95 -3.80 3.66
CA ILE A 177 6.40 -3.64 3.82
C ILE A 177 6.73 -2.84 5.08
N VAL A 178 7.95 -2.98 5.56
CA VAL A 178 8.61 -1.99 6.43
C VAL A 178 9.53 -1.17 5.55
N ALA A 179 9.45 0.16 5.64
CA ALA A 179 10.26 1.07 4.84
C ALA A 179 10.89 2.17 5.70
N LEU A 180 12.12 2.54 5.35
CA LEU A 180 12.72 3.80 5.77
C LEU A 180 12.21 4.90 4.83
N SER A 181 11.47 5.84 5.40
CA SER A 181 10.80 6.90 4.66
C SER A 181 11.75 7.94 4.09
N ALA A 182 11.35 8.55 2.97
CA ALA A 182 12.07 9.64 2.33
C ALA A 182 11.10 10.59 1.63
N ASN A 183 11.49 11.85 1.48
CA ASN A 183 10.80 12.75 0.55
C ASN A 183 10.97 12.24 -0.89
N SER A 184 9.97 12.41 -1.75
CA SER A 184 10.01 11.93 -3.13
C SER A 184 11.20 12.50 -3.93
N VAL A 185 11.64 13.73 -3.64
CA VAL A 185 12.83 14.33 -4.31
C VAL A 185 14.14 13.60 -3.97
N ASN A 186 14.15 12.85 -2.87
CA ASN A 186 15.30 12.14 -2.33
C ASN A 186 15.20 10.61 -2.52
N PHE A 187 14.20 10.13 -3.25
CA PHE A 187 13.85 8.72 -3.35
C PHE A 187 15.06 7.78 -3.55
N PHE A 188 15.92 8.05 -4.54
CA PHE A 188 17.05 7.18 -4.85
C PHE A 188 18.24 7.28 -3.89
N ASN A 189 18.25 8.26 -2.99
CA ASN A 189 19.33 8.46 -2.03
C ASN A 189 18.96 7.92 -0.65
N ASP A 190 17.70 8.08 -0.24
CA ASP A 190 17.31 7.94 1.17
C ASP A 190 16.17 6.92 1.41
N PHE A 191 15.42 6.50 0.38
CA PHE A 191 14.34 5.54 0.58
C PHE A 191 14.85 4.10 0.63
N GLU A 192 14.47 3.34 1.66
CA GLU A 192 14.84 1.94 1.78
C GLU A 192 13.63 1.06 2.05
N VAL A 193 13.55 -0.10 1.40
CA VAL A 193 12.64 -1.16 1.81
C VAL A 193 13.40 -2.08 2.75
N LEU A 194 13.05 -2.05 4.02
CA LEU A 194 13.73 -2.77 5.09
C LEU A 194 13.25 -4.22 5.18
N GLU A 195 11.92 -4.42 5.09
CA GLU A 195 11.33 -5.75 5.21
C GLU A 195 10.12 -5.92 4.29
N LEU A 196 9.93 -7.14 3.79
CA LEU A 196 8.70 -7.55 3.10
C LEU A 196 7.86 -8.40 4.06
N VAL A 197 6.70 -7.88 4.48
CA VAL A 197 5.83 -8.55 5.45
C VAL A 197 4.96 -9.58 4.75
N CYS A 198 4.29 -9.16 3.67
CA CYS A 198 3.51 -10.05 2.83
C CYS A 198 3.36 -9.52 1.41
N LYS A 199 3.08 -10.41 0.47
CA LYS A 199 2.67 -10.08 -0.90
C LYS A 199 1.99 -11.26 -1.59
N PRO A 200 1.30 -11.06 -2.73
CA PRO A 200 0.96 -12.18 -3.61
C PRO A 200 2.23 -12.90 -4.10
N ARG A 201 2.19 -14.23 -4.17
CA ARG A 201 3.32 -15.05 -4.60
C ARG A 201 3.72 -14.73 -6.04
N ARG A 202 2.72 -14.64 -6.93
CA ARG A 202 2.86 -14.18 -8.32
C ARG A 202 2.83 -12.65 -8.33
N ALA A 203 3.59 -12.02 -9.21
CA ALA A 203 3.70 -10.57 -9.25
C ALA A 203 2.57 -9.87 -10.03
N VAL A 204 1.94 -10.63 -10.94
CA VAL A 204 0.99 -10.12 -11.93
C VAL A 204 -0.34 -10.86 -11.79
N TYR A 205 -1.43 -10.11 -11.91
CA TYR A 205 -2.79 -10.59 -12.07
C TYR A 205 -3.37 -10.07 -13.40
N THR A 206 -4.46 -10.68 -13.85
CA THR A 206 -5.08 -10.32 -15.13
C THR A 206 -5.95 -9.06 -14.98
N TRP A 207 -5.87 -8.16 -15.96
CA TRP A 207 -6.75 -7.01 -16.10
C TRP A 207 -7.60 -7.10 -17.37
N PRO A 208 -8.92 -6.86 -17.32
CA PRO A 208 -9.74 -6.66 -16.11
C PRO A 208 -9.75 -7.88 -15.19
N ILE A 209 -10.06 -7.67 -13.90
CA ILE A 209 -10.01 -8.73 -12.88
C ILE A 209 -10.97 -9.89 -13.21
N ASN A 210 -10.57 -11.12 -12.88
CA ASN A 210 -11.22 -12.35 -13.38
C ASN A 210 -11.68 -13.35 -12.31
N GLN A 211 -11.56 -13.04 -11.00
CA GLN A 211 -11.88 -13.95 -9.88
C GLN A 211 -11.05 -15.25 -9.84
N VAL A 212 -9.98 -15.37 -10.64
CA VAL A 212 -9.07 -16.52 -10.71
C VAL A 212 -7.74 -16.19 -10.05
N ASP A 213 -6.97 -15.27 -10.64
CA ASP A 213 -5.64 -14.84 -10.14
C ASP A 213 -5.72 -13.57 -9.27
N TRP A 214 -6.85 -12.88 -9.33
CA TRP A 214 -7.33 -11.86 -8.41
C TRP A 214 -8.64 -12.32 -7.80
N LYS A 215 -8.84 -12.19 -6.48
CA LYS A 215 -10.06 -12.60 -5.78
C LYS A 215 -10.51 -11.53 -4.79
N GLY A 216 -11.82 -11.36 -4.66
CA GLY A 216 -12.40 -10.41 -3.72
C GLY A 216 -13.85 -10.09 -4.02
N ASP A 217 -14.53 -9.48 -3.07
CA ASP A 217 -15.90 -9.04 -3.23
C ASP A 217 -15.96 -7.67 -3.92
N ILE A 218 -16.00 -7.70 -5.25
CA ILE A 218 -15.99 -6.48 -6.05
C ILE A 218 -17.33 -5.72 -6.01
N GLU A 219 -18.42 -6.37 -5.61
CA GLU A 219 -19.74 -5.75 -5.56
C GLU A 219 -19.79 -4.59 -4.56
N LYS A 220 -19.03 -4.69 -3.46
CA LYS A 220 -18.85 -3.61 -2.46
C LYS A 220 -18.40 -2.28 -3.08
N TYR A 221 -17.72 -2.33 -4.23
CA TYR A 221 -17.12 -1.16 -4.86
C TYR A 221 -18.00 -0.53 -5.94
N LYS A 222 -19.10 -1.17 -6.33
CA LYS A 222 -20.02 -0.62 -7.35
C LYS A 222 -20.62 0.74 -6.96
N GLN A 223 -20.79 0.99 -5.67
CA GLN A 223 -21.26 2.28 -5.17
C GLN A 223 -20.34 3.47 -5.54
N PHE A 224 -19.08 3.21 -5.91
CA PHE A 224 -18.11 4.21 -6.34
C PHE A 224 -17.94 4.29 -7.87
N THR A 225 -18.74 3.55 -8.62
CA THR A 225 -18.69 3.53 -10.10
C THR A 225 -19.65 4.56 -10.69
N ILE A 226 -19.34 5.04 -11.90
CA ILE A 226 -20.16 5.97 -12.69
C ILE A 226 -20.59 5.28 -13.99
#